data_AF-A0A559RDT6-F1
#
_entry.id   AF-A0A559RDT6-F1
#
_cell.length_a   1.000
_cell.length_b   1.000
_cell.length_c   1.000
_cell.angle_alpha   90.00
_cell.angle_beta   90.00
_cell.angle_gamma   90.00
#
_symmetry.space_group_name_H-M   'P 1'
#
loop_
_entity.id
_entity.type
_entity.pdbx_description
1 polymer ?
#
loop_
_entity_poly.entity_id
_entity_poly.type
_entity_poly.pdbx_seq_one_letter_code
_entity_poly.pdbx_strand_id
1 'polypeptide(L)'
;MHKKIVSIFFTILFLALITAPSIIIVMDDTVDVSVFYSLSEEEEEHKNVNLTFVLEDTEDAFYEASSINKYLGYHFKTYPKPHLNLISPPPEFI
;
A
#
# COMPACT_ATOMS: atom_id res chain seq x y z
N MET A 1 19.60 -28.39 -1.49
CA MET A 1 19.67 -27.60 -0.24
C MET A 1 19.89 -26.10 -0.48
N HIS A 2 20.57 -25.67 -1.55
CA HIS A 2 20.79 -24.24 -1.84
C HIS A 2 19.52 -23.38 -1.93
N LYS A 3 18.44 -23.85 -2.56
CA LYS A 3 17.16 -23.11 -2.63
C LYS A 3 16.60 -22.74 -1.24
N LYS A 4 16.74 -23.63 -0.26
CA LYS A 4 16.31 -23.38 1.12
C LYS A 4 17.20 -22.37 1.83
N ILE A 5 18.51 -22.44 1.60
CA ILE A 5 19.49 -21.48 2.16
C ILE A 5 19.21 -20.07 1.63
N VAL A 6 18.98 -19.93 0.32
CA VAL A 6 18.64 -18.64 -0.30
C VAL A 6 17.33 -18.11 0.27
N SER A 7 16.31 -18.96 0.40
CA SER A 7 15.03 -18.56 1.01
C SER A 7 15.21 -18.10 2.46
N ILE A 8 15.94 -18.84 3.28
CA ILE A 8 16.20 -18.49 4.70
C ILE A 8 16.96 -17.16 4.78
N PHE A 9 17.97 -16.96 3.92
CA PHE A 9 18.71 -15.71 3.84
C PHE A 9 17.78 -14.51 3.59
N PHE A 10 16.92 -14.59 2.57
CA PHE A 10 15.99 -13.51 2.28
C PHE A 10 14.97 -13.30 3.39
N THR A 11 14.48 -14.36 4.04
CA THR A 11 13.56 -14.19 5.19
C THR A 11 14.21 -13.45 6.35
N ILE A 12 15.48 -13.74 6.67
CA ILE A 12 16.22 -13.06 7.73
C ILE A 12 16.50 -11.61 7.32
N LEU A 13 16.88 -11.37 6.07
CA LEU A 13 17.13 -10.04 5.52
C LEU A 13 15.88 -9.14 5.64
N PHE A 14 14.72 -9.64 5.21
CA PHE A 14 13.47 -8.88 5.29
C PHE A 14 13.02 -8.68 6.73
N LEU A 15 13.17 -9.70 7.59
CA LEU A 15 12.86 -9.56 9.01
C LEU A 15 13.71 -8.47 9.66
N ALA A 16 15.02 -8.45 9.38
CA ALA A 16 15.92 -7.43 9.90
C ALA A 16 15.55 -6.02 9.40
N LEU A 17 15.20 -5.88 8.12
CA LEU A 17 14.80 -4.59 7.53
C LEU A 17 13.53 -4.03 8.19
N ILE A 18 12.49 -4.86 8.37
CA ILE A 18 11.20 -4.43 8.93
C ILE A 18 11.33 -4.12 10.43
N THR A 19 12.16 -4.87 11.16
CA THR A 19 12.32 -4.70 12.63
C THR A 19 13.36 -3.67 13.03
N ALA A 20 14.22 -3.22 12.10
CA ALA A 20 15.28 -2.24 12.36
C ALA A 20 14.81 -0.98 13.12
N PRO A 21 13.80 -0.21 12.66
CA PRO A 21 13.37 1.00 13.36
C PRO A 21 12.83 0.68 14.77
N SER A 22 12.13 -0.45 14.95
CA SER A 22 11.62 -0.85 16.26
C SER A 22 12.73 -1.20 17.25
N ILE A 23 13.78 -1.89 16.80
CA ILE A 23 14.93 -2.25 17.66
C ILE A 23 15.70 -1.00 18.06
N ILE A 24 15.91 -0.07 17.12
CA ILE A 24 16.63 1.20 17.37
C ILE A 24 15.92 2.01 18.45
N ILE A 25 14.60 2.21 18.35
CA ILE A 25 13.81 2.95 19.34
C ILE A 25 13.89 2.33 20.74
N VAL A 26 13.94 0.99 20.83
CA VAL A 26 14.05 0.30 22.12
C VAL A 26 15.43 0.47 22.74
N MET A 27 16.48 0.60 21.92
CA MET A 27 17.85 0.81 22.41
C MET A 27 18.10 2.26 22.80
N ASP A 28 17.61 3.21 22.01
CA ASP A 28 17.82 4.64 22.20
C ASP A 28 16.65 5.42 21.59
N ASP A 29 15.90 6.12 22.44
CA ASP A 29 14.74 6.91 22.07
C ASP A 29 15.09 8.29 21.49
N THR A 30 16.37 8.67 21.49
CA THR A 30 16.85 9.95 20.95
C THR A 30 17.23 9.87 19.47
N VAL A 31 17.32 8.65 18.92
CA VAL A 31 17.73 8.42 17.52
C VAL A 31 16.56 8.70 16.58
N ASP A 32 16.82 9.50 15.55
CA ASP A 32 15.86 9.78 14.49
C ASP A 32 15.70 8.56 13.55
N VAL A 33 14.52 7.95 13.59
CA VAL A 33 14.13 6.82 12.73
C VAL A 33 13.28 7.23 11.53
N SER A 34 12.99 8.53 11.35
CA SER A 34 12.18 9.05 10.24
C SER A 34 12.72 8.64 8.87
N VAL A 35 14.05 8.54 8.75
CA VAL A 35 14.75 8.12 7.53
C VAL A 35 14.37 6.69 7.10
N PHE A 36 14.13 5.78 8.04
CA PHE A 36 13.71 4.41 7.72
C PHE A 36 12.28 4.37 7.16
N TYR A 37 11.40 5.23 7.67
CA TYR A 37 10.02 5.35 7.20
C TYR A 37 9.95 6.08 5.85
N SER A 38 10.72 7.16 5.66
CA SER A 38 10.77 7.89 4.39
C SER A 38 11.31 7.03 3.24
N LEU A 39 12.23 6.10 3.52
CA LEU A 39 12.74 5.14 2.54
C LEU A 39 11.68 4.13 2.08
N SER A 40 10.65 3.89 2.89
CA SER A 40 9.55 2.99 2.57
C SER A 40 8.35 3.70 1.96
N GLU A 41 8.36 5.04 1.96
CA GLU A 41 7.29 5.89 1.44
C GLU A 41 7.54 6.20 -0.04
N GLU A 42 7.01 5.35 -0.91
CA GLU A 42 7.18 5.47 -2.38
C GLU A 42 6.24 6.53 -3.01
N GLU A 43 5.29 7.10 -2.25
CA GLU A 43 4.24 7.99 -2.78
C GLU A 43 4.65 9.47 -2.90
N GLU A 44 5.68 9.94 -2.20
CA GLU A 44 6.02 11.38 -2.11
C GLU A 44 6.90 11.91 -3.26
N GLU A 45 7.65 11.05 -3.98
CA GLU A 45 8.50 11.49 -5.12
C GLU A 45 7.73 11.59 -6.46
N HIS A 46 6.51 11.06 -6.55
CA HIS A 46 5.69 11.15 -7.77
C HIS A 46 4.87 12.45 -7.86
N LYS A 47 5.44 13.59 -7.45
CA LYS A 47 4.92 14.89 -7.90
C LYS A 47 5.34 15.09 -9.36
N ASN A 48 4.40 14.77 -10.26
CA ASN A 48 4.33 15.20 -11.68
C ASN A 48 4.99 14.29 -12.73
N VAL A 49 4.98 12.97 -12.57
CA VAL A 49 5.07 12.13 -13.78
C VAL A 49 3.69 12.18 -14.44
N ASN A 50 3.52 13.06 -15.42
CA ASN A 50 2.36 13.02 -16.31
C ASN A 50 2.36 11.64 -16.98
N LEU A 51 1.65 10.68 -16.38
CA LEU A 51 1.34 9.38 -16.94
C LEU A 51 0.37 9.62 -18.09
N THR A 52 0.91 10.11 -19.21
CA THR A 52 0.27 9.98 -20.51
C THR A 52 0.26 8.48 -20.79
N PHE A 53 -0.83 7.82 -20.43
CA PHE A 53 -1.12 6.48 -20.90
C PHE A 53 -1.18 6.56 -22.42
N VAL A 54 -0.06 6.26 -23.07
CA VAL A 54 -0.09 5.81 -24.47
C VAL A 54 -0.75 4.44 -24.37
N LEU A 55 -2.06 4.41 -24.66
CA LEU A 55 -2.77 3.17 -24.93
C LEU A 55 -2.14 2.59 -26.19
N GLU A 56 -1.01 1.90 -26.03
CA GLU A 56 -0.54 0.98 -27.04
C GLU A 56 -1.48 -0.22 -26.97
N ASP A 57 -2.20 -0.45 -28.06
CA ASP A 57 -3.20 -1.50 -28.23
C ASP A 57 -2.55 -2.86 -27.91
N THR A 58 -2.63 -3.25 -26.64
CA THR A 58 -2.27 -4.57 -26.15
C THR A 58 -3.55 -5.40 -26.12
N GLU A 59 -4.20 -5.50 -27.29
CA GLU A 59 -5.42 -6.28 -27.45
C GLU A 59 -5.21 -7.73 -26.98
N ASP A 60 -4.01 -8.29 -27.16
CA ASP A 60 -3.70 -9.68 -26.85
C ASP A 60 -3.70 -10.03 -25.35
N ALA A 61 -3.39 -9.08 -24.44
CA ALA A 61 -3.34 -9.36 -23.01
C ALA A 61 -4.71 -9.27 -22.32
N PHE A 62 -5.66 -8.55 -22.92
CA PHE A 62 -6.98 -8.32 -22.34
C PHE A 62 -7.97 -9.48 -22.58
N TYR A 63 -7.78 -10.26 -23.65
CA TYR A 63 -8.66 -11.38 -23.99
C TYR A 63 -8.63 -12.50 -22.93
N GLU A 64 -7.48 -12.77 -22.31
CA GLU A 64 -7.36 -13.84 -21.31
C GLU A 64 -8.13 -13.51 -20.01
N ALA A 65 -8.14 -12.24 -19.61
CA ALA A 65 -8.87 -11.77 -18.42
C ALA A 65 -10.40 -11.77 -18.60
N SER A 66 -10.90 -11.67 -19.84
CA SER A 66 -12.34 -11.63 -20.14
C SER A 66 -13.06 -12.95 -19.79
N SER A 67 -12.34 -14.07 -19.78
CA SER A 67 -12.89 -15.40 -19.54
C SER A 67 -13.20 -15.69 -18.06
N ILE A 68 -12.59 -14.94 -17.13
CA ILE A 68 -12.68 -15.17 -15.68
C ILE A 68 -13.88 -14.43 -15.04
N ASN A 69 -14.43 -13.41 -15.69
CA ASN A 69 -15.40 -12.49 -15.09
C ASN A 69 -16.86 -12.70 -15.51
N LYS A 70 -17.36 -13.93 -15.41
CA LYS A 70 -18.82 -14.20 -15.58
C LYS A 70 -19.69 -13.63 -14.46
N TYR A 71 -19.11 -13.05 -13.40
CA TYR A 71 -19.83 -12.54 -12.22
C TYR A 71 -19.51 -11.08 -11.84
N LEU A 72 -18.96 -10.26 -12.75
CA LEU A 72 -18.89 -8.81 -12.54
C LEU A 72 -20.26 -8.17 -12.84
N GLY A 73 -21.25 -8.45 -11.99
CA GLY A 73 -22.51 -7.72 -11.99
C GLY A 73 -22.25 -6.28 -11.58
N TYR A 74 -22.41 -5.33 -12.49
CA TYR A 74 -22.38 -3.91 -12.18
C TYR A 74 -23.53 -3.58 -11.22
N HIS A 75 -23.21 -3.38 -9.94
CA HIS A 75 -24.16 -2.84 -8.97
C HIS A 75 -23.99 -1.33 -8.89
N PHE A 76 -24.94 -0.60 -9.49
CA PHE A 76 -25.06 0.84 -9.24
C PHE A 76 -25.38 1.02 -7.75
N LYS A 77 -24.45 1.63 -7.02
CA LYS A 77 -24.62 1.88 -5.60
C LYS A 77 -25.63 3.02 -5.42
N THR A 78 -26.92 2.69 -5.28
CA THR A 78 -27.97 3.64 -4.89
C THR A 78 -27.83 3.94 -3.41
N TYR A 79 -26.83 4.74 -3.03
CA TYR A 79 -26.73 5.21 -1.65
C TYR A 79 -27.68 6.38 -1.43
N PRO A 80 -28.42 6.40 -0.30
CA PRO A 80 -29.11 7.61 0.11
C PRO A 80 -28.07 8.72 0.32
N LYS A 81 -28.43 9.97 -0.01
CA LYS A 81 -27.55 11.12 0.24
C LYS A 81 -27.15 11.10 1.72
N PRO A 82 -25.85 11.05 2.05
CA PRO A 82 -25.43 11.10 3.45
C PRO A 82 -25.97 12.39 4.06
N HIS A 83 -26.54 12.30 5.25
CA HIS A 83 -26.99 13.47 5.99
C HIS A 83 -25.76 14.32 6.30
N LEU A 84 -25.55 15.38 5.51
CA LEU A 84 -24.36 16.25 5.55
C LEU A 84 -24.15 16.95 6.90
N ASN A 85 -25.13 16.86 7.80
CA ASN A 85 -25.12 17.49 9.11
C ASN A 85 -25.17 16.44 10.22
N LEU A 86 -24.11 15.63 10.37
CA LEU A 86 -23.82 15.06 11.68
C LEU A 86 -23.40 16.20 12.61
N ILE A 87 -24.39 16.84 13.24
CA ILE A 87 -24.25 17.81 14.34
C ILE A 87 -23.92 17.11 15.66
N SER A 88 -23.19 15.98 15.63
CA SER A 88 -22.69 15.38 16.86
C SER A 88 -21.55 16.25 17.38
N PRO A 89 -21.68 16.85 18.57
CA PRO A 89 -20.56 17.56 19.16
C PRO A 89 -19.38 16.60 19.36
N PRO A 90 -18.13 17.08 19.26
CA PRO A 90 -16.97 16.28 19.55
C PRO A 90 -17.06 15.74 21.00
N PRO A 91 -16.57 14.51 21.26
CA PRO A 91 -16.53 13.95 22.61
C PRO A 91 -15.77 14.87 23.57
N GLU A 92 -16.24 14.99 24.81
CA GLU A 92 -15.46 15.64 25.87
C GLU A 92 -14.20 14.82 26.17
N PHE A 93 -13.05 15.49 26.24
CA PHE A 93 -11.82 14.88 26.73
C PHE A 93 -11.97 14.70 28.25
N ILE A 94 -11.94 13.45 28.71
CA ILE A 94 -11.79 13.09 30.13
C ILE A 94 -10.31 13.16 30.50
#